data_AF-A0A5J4TYH8-F1
#
_entry.id   AF-A0A5J4TYH8-F1
#
_cell.length_a   1.000
_cell.length_b   1.000
_cell.length_c   1.000
_cell.angle_alpha   90.00
_cell.angle_beta   90.00
_cell.angle_gamma   90.00
#
_symmetry.space_group_name_H-M   'P 1'
#
loop_
_entity.id
_entity.type
_entity.pdbx_description
1 polymer ?
#
loop_
_entity_poly.entity_id
_entity_poly.type
_entity_poly.pdbx_seq_one_letter_code
_entity_poly.pdbx_strand_id
1 'polypeptide(L)'
;MLGSRYVIGIREEIEVWDKKLTQLQDLLDEWVKCQRGWMYLSAIFTQPDIVRQLPAEAEKFNQIDESWKLVMNAAHDNPNCIHCLEMDGIMDRMQLNNKMLEEVQKRLEDYLETKRVKFPRFYFLSNDELLQILAQTADARAVQPFMSKCFDSINALTFASEATITGEKNSDDEPINDPSPTLTPSGTNTNKAPLEKPDYVTTMISVENEYVQLTEPVYTHLPVETWLLNFESEMRKSVNFVIRQALDAFTRMKRTEWFFKYPAQAILAVDQITWTLGCTNALDAKGSGANQKAVEEFLDKNKKDLQEAVILVRGQLASLERATVNTLIVVGVHARDIVETLVKEKSSSSDAFEWMRNLRYYWDSEKNDCLVRQTSTEFVYGYEYLGNSPRLVITPLTDRCYITLTLSLHLHLGGNPAGPAGTGKTETTKDLAKALARQCVVFNCSDQIDYQMMGRFFSGLVQAGAWACFDEFNRIDIEVLSVIAQQLLTILDAVKQQLTHFEFEGNVIKMNSNCGFFITMNPGYAGRTELPDNLKALFRPVAMMIPDYALIAEIM
;
A
#
# COMPACT_ATOMS: atom_id res chain seq x y z
N MET A 1 13.10 -36.67 -42.25
CA MET A 1 13.66 -37.45 -43.38
C MET A 1 14.36 -38.75 -42.94
N LEU A 2 15.04 -38.78 -41.80
CA LEU A 2 15.72 -39.98 -41.27
C LEU A 2 14.80 -41.20 -41.04
N GLY A 3 13.51 -41.00 -40.79
CA GLY A 3 12.51 -42.08 -40.67
C GLY A 3 12.07 -42.73 -41.99
N SER A 4 12.56 -42.26 -43.14
CA SER A 4 12.18 -42.80 -44.46
C SER A 4 13.05 -44.00 -44.86
N ARG A 5 12.42 -45.06 -45.37
CA ARG A 5 13.10 -46.25 -45.91
C ARG A 5 13.99 -45.98 -47.14
N TYR A 6 13.84 -44.82 -47.78
CA TYR A 6 14.59 -44.42 -48.99
C TYR A 6 15.76 -43.48 -48.69
N VAL A 7 16.08 -43.24 -47.41
CA VAL A 7 17.06 -42.23 -46.97
C VAL A 7 18.52 -42.63 -47.24
N ILE A 8 18.78 -43.89 -47.61
CA ILE A 8 20.14 -44.48 -47.68
C ILE A 8 21.10 -43.65 -48.54
N GLY A 9 20.66 -43.10 -49.67
CA GLY A 9 21.52 -42.34 -50.58
C GLY A 9 21.87 -40.91 -50.14
N ILE A 10 21.17 -40.35 -49.15
CA ILE A 10 21.34 -38.96 -48.67
C ILE A 10 21.47 -38.89 -47.14
N ARG A 11 21.67 -40.03 -46.48
CA ARG A 11 21.68 -40.13 -45.01
C ARG A 11 22.78 -39.27 -44.40
N GLU A 12 23.99 -39.31 -44.96
CA GLU A 12 25.13 -38.53 -44.48
C GLU A 12 24.86 -37.03 -44.55
N GLU A 13 24.28 -36.55 -45.66
CA GLU A 13 23.90 -35.14 -45.82
C GLU A 13 22.85 -34.72 -44.78
N ILE A 14 21.86 -35.58 -44.53
CA ILE A 14 20.82 -35.32 -43.54
C ILE A 14 21.40 -35.28 -42.12
N GLU A 15 22.31 -36.19 -41.77
CA GLU A 15 22.96 -36.22 -40.45
C GLU A 15 23.84 -34.96 -40.22
N VAL A 16 24.52 -34.47 -41.26
CA VAL A 16 25.27 -33.20 -41.22
C VAL A 16 24.32 -32.03 -40.99
N TRP A 17 23.20 -31.97 -41.72
CA TRP A 17 22.21 -30.90 -41.55
C TRP A 17 21.50 -30.97 -40.21
N ASP A 18 21.15 -32.15 -39.73
CA ASP A 18 20.55 -32.36 -38.41
C ASP A 18 21.44 -31.76 -37.33
N LYS A 19 22.74 -32.12 -37.33
CA LYS A 19 23.72 -31.55 -36.40
C LYS A 19 23.85 -30.03 -36.53
N LYS A 20 23.93 -29.49 -37.75
CA LYS A 20 24.01 -28.04 -37.98
C LYS A 20 22.78 -27.30 -37.48
N LEU A 21 21.59 -27.86 -37.70
CA LEU A 21 20.32 -27.27 -37.27
C LEU A 21 20.16 -27.31 -35.76
N THR A 22 20.55 -28.40 -35.10
CA THR A 22 20.58 -28.48 -33.63
C THR A 22 21.54 -27.45 -33.05
N GLN A 23 22.77 -27.36 -33.56
CA GLN A 23 23.74 -26.37 -33.10
C GLN A 23 23.27 -24.93 -33.31
N LEU A 24 22.59 -24.66 -34.44
CA LEU A 24 22.00 -23.35 -34.71
C LEU A 24 20.89 -23.03 -33.72
N GLN A 25 20.02 -24.00 -33.41
CA GLN A 25 18.95 -23.82 -32.44
C GLN A 25 19.52 -23.49 -31.06
N ASP A 26 20.48 -24.29 -30.58
CA ASP A 26 21.13 -24.05 -29.28
C ASP A 26 21.78 -22.66 -29.23
N LEU A 27 22.44 -22.24 -30.33
CA LEU A 27 23.06 -20.92 -30.42
C LEU A 27 22.01 -19.81 -30.39
N LEU A 28 20.91 -19.96 -31.12
CA LEU A 28 19.83 -18.97 -31.15
C LEU A 28 19.16 -18.84 -29.77
N ASP A 29 19.00 -19.94 -29.04
CA ASP A 29 18.44 -19.92 -27.68
C ASP A 29 19.34 -19.12 -26.73
N GLU A 30 20.66 -19.37 -26.73
CA GLU A 30 21.64 -18.59 -25.95
C GLU A 30 21.73 -17.13 -26.41
N TRP A 31 21.65 -16.88 -27.71
CA TRP A 31 21.70 -15.53 -28.30
C TRP A 31 20.48 -14.70 -27.88
N VAL A 32 19.28 -15.27 -27.96
CA VAL A 32 18.04 -14.62 -27.56
C VAL A 32 18.02 -14.39 -26.06
N LYS A 33 18.55 -15.32 -25.25
CA LYS A 33 18.75 -15.12 -23.81
C LYS A 33 19.66 -13.92 -23.54
N CYS A 34 20.79 -13.82 -24.23
CA CYS A 34 21.74 -12.72 -24.10
C CYS A 34 21.12 -11.39 -24.54
N GLN A 35 20.36 -11.37 -25.64
CA GLN A 35 19.65 -10.19 -26.12
C GLN A 35 18.71 -9.62 -25.06
N ARG A 36 17.86 -10.47 -24.46
CA ARG A 36 16.89 -10.04 -23.45
C ARG A 36 17.59 -9.45 -22.23
N GLY A 37 18.61 -10.13 -21.71
CA GLY A 37 19.37 -9.67 -20.54
C GLY A 37 20.13 -8.36 -20.83
N TRP A 38 20.76 -8.26 -22.00
CA TRP A 38 21.46 -7.05 -22.43
C TRP A 38 20.51 -5.87 -22.59
N MET A 39 19.34 -6.04 -23.23
CA MET A 39 18.36 -4.97 -23.41
C MET A 39 17.85 -4.43 -22.07
N TYR A 40 17.58 -5.32 -21.11
CA TYR A 40 17.14 -4.93 -19.77
C TYR A 40 18.19 -4.11 -19.03
N LEU A 41 19.42 -4.64 -18.92
CA LEU A 41 20.50 -3.98 -18.19
C LEU A 41 21.03 -2.73 -18.90
N SER A 42 20.97 -2.67 -20.23
CA SER A 42 21.34 -1.49 -21.02
C SER A 42 20.50 -0.27 -20.64
N ALA A 43 19.18 -0.45 -20.50
CA ALA A 43 18.28 0.63 -20.08
C ALA A 43 18.63 1.17 -18.68
N ILE A 44 19.14 0.31 -17.80
CA ILE A 44 19.45 0.61 -16.40
C ILE A 44 20.83 1.28 -16.27
N PHE A 45 21.88 0.67 -16.83
CA PHE A 45 23.26 1.17 -16.73
C PHE A 45 23.54 2.37 -17.65
N THR A 46 22.57 2.81 -18.46
CA THR A 46 22.60 4.13 -19.09
C THR A 46 22.45 5.26 -18.07
N GLN A 47 21.89 4.99 -16.88
CA GLN A 47 21.63 5.99 -15.85
C GLN A 47 22.89 6.27 -15.00
N PRO A 48 23.42 7.51 -14.97
CA PRO A 48 24.67 7.82 -14.27
C PRO A 48 24.64 7.54 -12.77
N ASP A 49 23.50 7.76 -12.10
CA ASP A 49 23.36 7.54 -10.66
C ASP A 49 23.40 6.06 -10.28
N ILE A 50 22.90 5.17 -11.14
CA ILE A 50 23.01 3.72 -10.94
C ILE A 50 24.45 3.27 -11.16
N VAL A 51 25.12 3.76 -12.21
CA VAL A 51 26.55 3.47 -12.48
C VAL A 51 27.42 3.90 -11.30
N ARG A 52 27.14 5.06 -10.69
CA ARG A 52 27.84 5.53 -9.49
C ARG A 52 27.64 4.62 -8.28
N GLN A 53 26.44 4.03 -8.13
CA GLN A 53 26.11 3.16 -7.01
C GLN A 53 26.60 1.72 -7.22
N LEU A 54 26.75 1.28 -8.47
CA LEU A 54 27.16 -0.08 -8.86
C LEU A 54 28.31 -0.06 -9.90
N PRO A 55 29.51 0.46 -9.55
CA PRO A 55 30.58 0.68 -10.52
C PRO A 55 31.20 -0.63 -11.04
N ALA A 56 31.33 -1.65 -10.19
CA ALA A 56 31.89 -2.95 -10.58
C ALA A 56 30.96 -3.69 -11.55
N GLU A 57 29.65 -3.63 -11.29
CA GLU A 57 28.63 -4.20 -12.16
C GLU A 57 28.53 -3.44 -13.49
N ALA A 58 28.65 -2.11 -13.47
CA ALA A 58 28.69 -1.31 -14.68
C ALA A 58 29.90 -1.64 -15.56
N GLU A 59 31.08 -1.86 -14.96
CA GLU A 59 32.28 -2.29 -15.69
C GLU A 59 32.07 -3.67 -16.33
N LYS A 60 31.51 -4.63 -15.58
CA LYS A 60 31.15 -5.95 -16.12
C LYS A 60 30.14 -5.84 -17.26
N PHE A 61 29.12 -5.00 -17.12
CA PHE A 61 28.12 -4.79 -18.16
C PHE A 61 28.75 -4.18 -19.43
N ASN A 62 29.67 -3.24 -19.30
CA ASN A 62 30.38 -2.66 -20.46
C ASN A 62 31.19 -3.71 -21.23
N GLN A 63 31.83 -4.67 -20.56
CA GLN A 63 32.51 -5.78 -21.23
C GLN A 63 31.54 -6.64 -22.05
N ILE A 64 30.34 -6.89 -21.50
CA ILE A 64 29.27 -7.62 -22.20
C ILE A 64 28.74 -6.78 -23.37
N ASP A 65 28.57 -5.48 -23.19
CA ASP A 65 28.09 -4.55 -24.22
C ASP A 65 29.03 -4.48 -25.43
N GLU A 66 30.34 -4.39 -25.20
CA GLU A 66 31.36 -4.48 -26.27
C GLU A 66 31.32 -5.82 -26.99
N SER A 67 31.28 -6.94 -26.24
CA SER A 67 31.15 -8.30 -26.78
C SER A 67 29.89 -8.45 -27.64
N TRP A 68 28.75 -7.96 -27.14
CA TRP A 68 27.45 -8.01 -27.81
C TRP A 68 27.46 -7.21 -29.12
N LYS A 69 27.94 -5.97 -29.09
CA LYS A 69 28.04 -5.10 -30.27
C LYS A 69 28.94 -5.68 -31.35
N LEU A 70 30.07 -6.29 -30.96
CA LEU A 70 30.96 -6.98 -31.90
C LEU A 70 30.23 -8.12 -32.64
N VAL A 71 29.48 -8.93 -31.90
CA VAL A 71 28.71 -10.03 -32.52
C VAL A 71 27.56 -9.49 -33.39
N MET A 72 26.81 -8.49 -32.92
CA MET A 72 25.69 -7.94 -33.69
C MET A 72 26.16 -7.31 -35.01
N ASN A 73 27.30 -6.60 -35.00
CA ASN A 73 27.87 -6.02 -36.22
C ASN A 73 28.30 -7.12 -37.20
N ALA A 74 28.97 -8.18 -36.73
CA ALA A 74 29.36 -9.30 -37.58
C ALA A 74 28.15 -10.04 -38.19
N ALA A 75 27.08 -10.20 -37.41
CA ALA A 75 25.82 -10.78 -37.89
C ALA A 75 25.06 -9.87 -38.86
N HIS A 76 25.17 -8.55 -38.70
CA HIS A 76 24.61 -7.58 -39.63
C HIS A 76 25.35 -7.60 -40.97
N ASP A 77 26.68 -7.69 -40.93
CA ASP A 77 27.54 -7.75 -42.11
C ASP A 77 27.33 -9.05 -42.91
N ASN A 78 27.01 -10.16 -42.23
CA ASN A 78 26.65 -11.42 -42.88
C ASN A 78 25.34 -12.01 -42.33
N PRO A 79 24.18 -11.71 -42.95
CA PRO A 79 22.86 -12.09 -42.44
C PRO A 79 22.52 -13.58 -42.62
N ASN A 80 23.40 -14.39 -43.21
CA ASN A 80 23.17 -15.82 -43.34
C ASN A 80 23.33 -16.51 -41.98
N CYS A 81 22.23 -17.05 -41.42
CA CYS A 81 22.22 -17.67 -40.10
C CYS A 81 23.20 -18.85 -39.96
N ILE A 82 23.53 -19.54 -41.05
CA ILE A 82 24.52 -20.62 -41.04
C ILE A 82 25.94 -20.08 -40.85
N HIS A 83 26.23 -18.89 -41.39
CA HIS A 83 27.53 -18.24 -41.21
C HIS A 83 27.75 -17.80 -39.75
N CYS A 84 26.68 -17.58 -38.97
CA CYS A 84 26.81 -17.32 -37.54
C CYS A 84 27.46 -18.50 -36.80
N LEU A 85 27.28 -19.74 -37.26
CA LEU A 85 27.96 -20.92 -36.69
C LEU A 85 29.46 -20.98 -37.03
N GLU A 86 29.88 -20.27 -38.07
CA GLU A 86 31.29 -20.20 -38.51
C GLU A 86 32.08 -19.13 -37.74
N MET A 87 31.41 -18.32 -36.92
CA MET A 87 32.04 -17.37 -36.02
C MET A 87 32.80 -18.11 -34.91
N ASP A 88 34.10 -17.86 -34.84
CA ASP A 88 34.98 -18.56 -33.89
C ASP A 88 34.55 -18.34 -32.43
N GLY A 89 34.34 -19.43 -31.70
CA GLY A 89 33.95 -19.43 -30.29
C GLY A 89 32.61 -18.74 -29.96
N ILE A 90 31.70 -18.58 -30.92
CA ILE A 90 30.44 -17.82 -30.71
C ILE A 90 29.56 -18.40 -29.59
N MET A 91 29.47 -19.73 -29.51
CA MET A 91 28.71 -20.41 -28.46
C MET A 91 29.29 -20.11 -27.08
N ASP A 92 30.60 -20.30 -26.92
CA ASP A 92 31.30 -20.01 -25.66
C ASP A 92 31.17 -18.54 -25.26
N ARG A 93 31.23 -17.63 -26.24
CA ARG A 93 31.03 -16.19 -26.01
C ARG A 93 29.62 -15.87 -25.54
N MET A 94 28.59 -16.45 -26.16
CA MET A 94 27.19 -16.25 -25.75
C MET A 94 26.93 -16.80 -24.35
N GLN A 95 27.42 -18.01 -24.06
CA GLN A 95 27.29 -18.62 -22.74
C GLN A 95 28.04 -17.81 -21.66
N LEU A 96 29.23 -17.30 -21.97
CA LEU A 96 29.98 -16.42 -21.07
C LEU A 96 29.23 -15.11 -20.80
N ASN A 97 28.75 -14.44 -21.86
CA ASN A 97 27.97 -13.21 -21.72
C ASN A 97 26.72 -13.47 -20.87
N ASN A 98 25.98 -14.55 -21.11
CA ASN A 98 24.80 -14.93 -20.34
C ASN A 98 25.13 -15.14 -18.85
N LYS A 99 26.21 -15.85 -18.53
CA LYS A 99 26.64 -16.04 -17.14
C LYS A 99 27.00 -14.71 -16.48
N MET A 100 27.70 -13.82 -17.19
CA MET A 100 28.04 -12.50 -16.66
C MET A 100 26.79 -11.61 -16.48
N LEU A 101 25.82 -11.68 -17.39
CA LEU A 101 24.53 -10.99 -17.28
C LEU A 101 23.77 -11.46 -16.04
N GLU A 102 23.72 -12.77 -15.78
CA GLU A 102 23.11 -13.35 -14.59
C GLU A 102 23.78 -12.86 -13.29
N GLU A 103 25.12 -12.79 -13.27
CA GLU A 103 25.86 -12.24 -12.13
C GLU A 103 25.51 -10.77 -11.88
N VAL A 104 25.48 -9.95 -12.94
CA VAL A 104 25.13 -8.52 -12.83
C VAL A 104 23.69 -8.35 -12.36
N GLN A 105 22.75 -9.14 -12.91
CA GLN A 105 21.35 -9.10 -12.50
C GLN A 105 21.19 -9.48 -11.02
N LYS A 106 21.86 -10.53 -10.56
CA LYS A 106 21.83 -10.91 -9.14
C LYS A 106 22.32 -9.79 -8.23
N ARG A 107 23.42 -9.13 -8.59
CA ARG A 107 23.96 -8.00 -7.81
C ARG A 107 23.03 -6.79 -7.81
N LEU A 108 22.36 -6.54 -8.92
CA LEU A 108 21.33 -5.50 -8.99
C LEU A 108 20.16 -5.83 -8.06
N GLU A 109 19.69 -7.08 -8.03
CA GLU A 109 18.63 -7.53 -7.12
C GLU A 109 19.05 -7.39 -5.65
N ASP A 110 20.26 -7.83 -5.29
CA ASP A 110 20.82 -7.66 -3.93
C ASP A 110 20.81 -6.16 -3.54
N TYR A 111 21.23 -5.28 -4.45
CA TYR A 111 21.25 -3.83 -4.23
C TYR A 111 19.85 -3.25 -4.01
N LEU A 112 18.87 -3.61 -4.84
CA LEU A 112 17.49 -3.18 -4.67
C LEU A 112 16.91 -3.64 -3.32
N GLU A 113 17.24 -4.86 -2.90
CA GLU A 113 16.83 -5.38 -1.59
C GLU A 113 17.40 -4.55 -0.45
N THR A 114 18.66 -4.07 -0.55
CA THR A 114 19.21 -3.16 0.48
C THR A 114 18.42 -1.85 0.59
N LYS A 115 17.83 -1.35 -0.51
CA LYS A 115 17.00 -0.15 -0.49
C LYS A 115 15.62 -0.43 0.11
N ARG A 116 15.04 -1.59 -0.18
CA ARG A 116 13.77 -2.04 0.41
C ARG A 116 13.84 -2.24 1.92
N VAL A 117 14.92 -2.82 2.43
CA VAL A 117 15.11 -2.96 3.89
C VAL A 117 15.24 -1.59 4.57
N LYS A 118 15.87 -0.61 3.92
CA LYS A 118 15.96 0.76 4.44
C LYS A 118 14.60 1.46 4.46
N PHE A 119 13.83 1.37 3.38
CA PHE A 119 12.47 1.91 3.31
C PHE A 119 11.46 0.84 2.90
N PRO A 120 10.79 0.17 3.87
CA PRO A 120 9.95 -1.00 3.62
C PRO A 120 8.77 -0.81 2.66
N ARG A 121 8.29 0.42 2.46
CA ARG A 121 7.20 0.66 1.48
C ARG A 121 7.66 0.44 0.02
N PHE A 122 8.97 0.37 -0.25
CA PHE A 122 9.50 -0.03 -1.56
C PHE A 122 9.27 -1.51 -1.92
N TYR A 123 8.86 -2.37 -0.97
CA TYR A 123 8.38 -3.71 -1.32
C TYR A 123 7.05 -3.69 -2.09
N PHE A 124 6.32 -2.57 -2.08
CA PHE A 124 5.07 -2.39 -2.84
C PHE A 124 5.30 -1.89 -4.28
N LEU A 125 6.56 -1.65 -4.65
CA LEU A 125 6.97 -1.25 -5.99
C LEU A 125 7.60 -2.41 -6.75
N SER A 126 7.39 -2.44 -8.07
CA SER A 126 8.14 -3.35 -8.93
C SER A 126 9.63 -2.96 -8.97
N ASN A 127 10.50 -3.87 -9.43
CA ASN A 127 11.92 -3.55 -9.61
C ASN A 127 12.12 -2.35 -10.54
N ASP A 128 11.36 -2.28 -11.64
CA ASP A 128 11.48 -1.21 -12.64
C ASP A 128 11.04 0.15 -12.09
N GLU A 129 10.02 0.17 -11.23
CA GLU A 129 9.54 1.38 -10.57
C GLU A 129 10.54 1.89 -9.54
N LEU A 130 11.10 0.98 -8.74
CA LEU A 130 12.14 1.33 -7.78
C LEU A 130 13.41 1.84 -8.50
N LEU A 131 13.79 1.22 -9.62
CA LEU A 131 14.92 1.69 -10.43
C LEU A 131 14.68 3.08 -11.01
N GLN A 132 13.46 3.41 -11.44
CA GLN A 132 13.12 4.76 -11.91
C GLN A 132 13.32 5.82 -10.81
N ILE A 133 12.95 5.50 -9.57
CA ILE A 133 13.20 6.37 -8.41
C ILE A 133 14.72 6.51 -8.17
N LEU A 134 15.45 5.40 -8.18
CA LEU A 134 16.89 5.36 -7.89
C LEU A 134 17.77 5.91 -9.02
N ALA A 135 17.25 6.03 -10.24
CA ALA A 135 17.96 6.60 -11.37
C ALA A 135 17.99 8.14 -11.35
N GLN A 136 17.10 8.79 -10.59
CA GLN A 136 16.95 10.24 -10.54
C GLN A 136 17.16 10.76 -9.11
N THR A 137 18.25 10.35 -8.46
CA THR A 137 18.47 10.68 -7.03
C THR A 137 18.63 12.17 -6.75
N ALA A 138 19.03 12.95 -7.76
CA ALA A 138 19.16 14.39 -7.68
C ALA A 138 17.82 15.15 -7.74
N ASP A 139 16.77 14.55 -8.31
CA ASP A 139 15.44 15.15 -8.39
C ASP A 139 14.46 14.41 -7.48
N ALA A 140 14.21 14.98 -6.30
CA ALA A 140 13.28 14.40 -5.34
C ALA A 140 11.84 14.28 -5.86
N ARG A 141 11.48 15.01 -6.93
CA ARG A 141 10.14 14.96 -7.53
C ARG A 141 9.91 13.70 -8.35
N ALA A 142 10.97 12.96 -8.70
CA ALA A 142 10.88 11.69 -9.40
C ALA A 142 10.05 10.63 -8.67
N VAL A 143 9.85 10.78 -7.35
CA VAL A 143 9.01 9.88 -6.54
C VAL A 143 7.50 10.08 -6.74
N GLN A 144 7.07 11.25 -7.23
CA GLN A 144 5.66 11.65 -7.29
C GLN A 144 4.75 10.59 -7.94
N PRO A 145 5.11 9.98 -9.09
CA PRO A 145 4.26 8.98 -9.74
C PRO A 145 4.03 7.71 -8.91
N PHE A 146 4.89 7.45 -7.91
CA PHE A 146 4.90 6.23 -7.12
C PHE A 146 4.34 6.42 -5.70
N MET A 147 4.00 7.67 -5.32
CA MET A 147 3.52 8.00 -3.98
C MET A 147 2.25 7.24 -3.60
N SER A 148 1.29 7.13 -4.53
CA SER A 148 0.02 6.42 -4.32
C SER A 148 0.16 4.90 -4.15
N LYS A 149 1.31 4.32 -4.54
CA LYS A 149 1.63 2.91 -4.28
C LYS A 149 2.31 2.72 -2.92
N CYS A 150 3.13 3.68 -2.50
CA CYS A 150 3.82 3.64 -1.22
C CYS A 150 2.92 4.06 -0.04
N PHE A 151 1.93 4.92 -0.30
CA PHE A 151 1.00 5.50 0.68
C PHE A 151 -0.43 5.42 0.13
N ASP A 152 -1.41 4.96 0.93
CA ASP A 152 -2.77 4.62 0.43
C ASP A 152 -3.51 5.82 -0.19
N SER A 153 -3.35 7.02 0.39
CA SER A 153 -4.13 8.19 -0.03
C SER A 153 -3.31 9.40 -0.48
N ILE A 154 -1.97 9.34 -0.47
CA ILE A 154 -1.14 10.47 -0.93
C ILE A 154 -0.97 10.37 -2.45
N ASN A 155 -1.47 11.39 -3.15
CA ASN A 155 -1.29 11.53 -4.59
C ASN A 155 -0.02 12.30 -4.94
N ALA A 156 0.24 13.39 -4.22
CA ALA A 156 1.38 14.25 -4.51
C ALA A 156 1.89 14.97 -3.26
N LEU A 157 3.12 15.46 -3.36
CA LEU A 157 3.79 16.30 -2.37
C LEU A 157 4.03 17.70 -2.94
N THR A 158 3.92 18.73 -2.11
CA THR A 158 4.39 20.07 -2.45
C THR A 158 5.83 20.22 -2.02
N PHE A 159 6.68 20.60 -2.98
CA PHE A 159 8.09 20.91 -2.76
C PHE A 159 8.27 22.43 -2.75
N ALA A 160 9.00 22.93 -1.77
CA ALA A 160 9.46 24.31 -1.73
C ALA A 160 10.98 24.34 -1.90
N SER A 161 11.47 25.44 -2.46
CA SER A 161 12.89 25.77 -2.51
C SER A 161 13.12 27.01 -1.66
N GLU A 162 14.21 27.06 -0.89
CA GLU A 162 14.56 28.29 -0.16
C GLU A 162 14.82 29.50 -1.09
N ALA A 163 15.03 29.27 -2.39
CA ALA A 163 15.16 30.34 -3.39
C ALA A 163 13.87 31.17 -3.57
N THR A 164 12.69 30.63 -3.20
CA THR A 164 11.41 31.34 -3.28
C THR A 164 11.20 32.33 -2.12
N ILE A 165 12.03 32.25 -1.07
CA ILE A 165 11.95 33.11 0.13
C ILE A 165 12.82 34.39 -0.04
N THR A 166 13.86 34.34 -0.86
CA THR A 166 14.65 35.52 -1.25
C THR A 166 14.04 36.16 -2.48
N GLY A 167 13.11 37.11 -2.30
CA GLY A 167 12.29 37.65 -3.38
C GLY A 167 13.05 38.36 -4.49
N GLU A 168 13.51 37.61 -5.48
CA GLU A 168 13.66 38.09 -6.85
C GLU A 168 12.31 37.92 -7.55
N LYS A 169 11.50 38.99 -7.53
CA LYS A 169 10.37 39.12 -8.44
C LYS A 169 10.90 39.20 -9.86
N ASN A 170 10.91 38.07 -10.58
CA ASN A 170 10.88 38.13 -12.04
C ASN A 170 9.43 38.45 -12.45
N SER A 171 9.29 39.49 -13.26
CA SER A 171 8.04 40.21 -13.54
C SER A 171 7.08 39.50 -14.48
N ASP A 172 7.14 38.19 -14.63
CA ASP A 172 6.32 37.43 -15.60
C ASP A 172 5.54 36.24 -15.00
N ASP A 173 5.26 36.26 -13.69
CA ASP A 173 4.34 35.28 -13.08
C ASP A 173 2.89 35.79 -13.17
N GLU A 174 2.19 35.37 -14.23
CA GLU A 174 0.73 35.29 -14.17
C GLU A 174 0.31 34.26 -13.11
N PRO A 175 -0.80 34.47 -12.40
CA PRO A 175 -1.31 33.51 -11.44
C PRO A 175 -1.76 32.24 -12.17
N ILE A 176 -1.00 31.15 -12.07
CA ILE A 176 -1.41 29.85 -12.59
C ILE A 176 -2.59 29.36 -11.76
N ASN A 177 -3.78 29.56 -12.31
CA ASN A 177 -5.04 29.06 -11.82
C ASN A 177 -5.59 28.16 -12.92
N ASP A 178 -5.15 26.90 -12.98
CA ASP A 178 -5.86 25.85 -13.73
C ASP A 178 -5.59 24.44 -13.14
N PRO A 179 -6.62 23.66 -12.80
CA PRO A 179 -6.48 22.29 -12.32
C PRO A 179 -6.74 21.28 -13.44
N SER A 180 -5.71 20.56 -13.91
CA SER A 180 -5.84 19.24 -14.56
C SER A 180 -4.47 18.58 -14.81
N PRO A 181 -4.35 17.25 -14.65
CA PRO A 181 -3.12 16.52 -14.95
C PRO A 181 -3.14 16.06 -16.42
N THR A 182 -2.36 16.72 -17.27
CA THR A 182 -2.07 16.20 -18.61
C THR A 182 -0.57 16.12 -18.81
N LEU A 183 -0.03 14.90 -18.66
CA LEU A 183 1.33 14.55 -19.02
C LEU A 183 1.48 14.57 -20.55
N THR A 184 2.42 15.37 -21.04
CA THR A 184 3.07 15.11 -22.34
C THR A 184 4.58 15.15 -22.13
N PRO A 185 5.35 14.21 -22.72
CA PRO A 185 6.80 14.20 -22.59
C PRO A 185 7.40 15.06 -23.69
N SER A 186 7.77 16.31 -23.38
CA SER A 186 8.63 17.10 -24.26
C SER A 186 9.99 17.27 -23.59
N GLY A 187 10.93 16.44 -24.05
CA GLY A 187 12.34 16.59 -23.73
C GLY A 187 12.85 17.94 -24.23
N THR A 188 13.29 18.78 -23.31
CA THR A 188 14.26 19.84 -23.60
C THR A 188 15.32 19.83 -22.51
N ASN A 189 16.51 19.33 -22.89
CA ASN A 189 17.74 19.52 -22.13
C ASN A 189 17.99 21.02 -21.99
N THR A 190 17.66 21.57 -20.83
CA THR A 190 18.22 22.84 -20.38
C THR A 190 19.15 22.53 -19.22
N ASN A 191 20.44 22.80 -19.44
CA ASN A 191 21.45 22.86 -18.40
C ASN A 191 21.03 23.91 -17.36
N LYS A 192 20.24 23.51 -16.36
CA LYS A 192 20.07 24.30 -15.14
C LYS A 192 21.29 24.06 -14.26
N ALA A 193 21.92 25.15 -13.84
CA ALA A 193 22.96 25.12 -12.80
C ALA A 193 22.43 24.38 -11.55
N PRO A 194 23.30 23.75 -10.75
CA PRO A 194 22.87 23.08 -9.52
C PRO A 194 22.11 24.08 -8.65
N LEU A 195 20.86 23.75 -8.30
CA LEU A 195 20.09 24.52 -7.32
C LEU A 195 20.92 24.60 -6.03
N GLU A 196 21.27 25.81 -5.59
CA GLU A 196 22.19 26.05 -4.47
C GLU A 196 21.65 25.57 -3.10
N LYS A 197 20.38 25.14 -3.01
CA LYS A 197 19.79 24.57 -1.79
C LYS A 197 18.78 23.46 -2.11
N PRO A 198 18.76 22.38 -1.32
CA PRO A 198 17.92 21.21 -1.58
C PRO A 198 16.44 21.55 -1.39
N ASP A 199 15.60 20.99 -2.27
CA ASP A 199 14.15 21.03 -2.12
C ASP A 199 13.74 20.40 -0.77
N TYR A 200 12.60 20.85 -0.23
CA TYR A 200 12.00 20.23 0.95
C TYR A 200 10.49 20.12 0.77
N VAL A 201 9.91 19.07 1.36
CA VAL A 201 8.48 18.81 1.33
C VAL A 201 7.80 19.61 2.43
N THR A 202 6.70 20.29 2.09
CA THR A 202 5.93 21.12 3.03
C THR A 202 4.49 20.68 3.21
N THR A 203 3.92 20.00 2.22
CA THR A 203 2.49 19.66 2.20
C THR A 203 2.30 18.32 1.53
N MET A 204 1.40 17.50 2.08
CA MET A 204 0.89 16.30 1.44
C MET A 204 -0.48 16.56 0.83
N ILE A 205 -0.70 16.01 -0.36
CA ILE A 205 -1.91 16.19 -1.17
C ILE A 205 -2.56 14.83 -1.37
N SER A 206 -3.83 14.69 -1.01
CA SER A 206 -4.56 13.44 -1.20
C SER A 206 -5.00 13.22 -2.64
N VAL A 207 -5.48 12.01 -2.95
CA VAL A 207 -6.12 11.68 -4.25
C VAL A 207 -7.38 12.51 -4.52
N GLU A 208 -8.05 12.99 -3.48
CA GLU A 208 -9.20 13.91 -3.58
C GLU A 208 -8.78 15.38 -3.67
N ASN A 209 -7.48 15.67 -3.74
CA ASN A 209 -6.88 17.01 -3.68
C ASN A 209 -7.15 17.74 -2.35
N GLU A 210 -7.25 17.00 -1.24
CA GLU A 210 -7.18 17.60 0.09
C GLU A 210 -5.71 17.85 0.47
N TYR A 211 -5.43 18.95 1.18
CA TYR A 211 -4.08 19.35 1.55
C TYR A 211 -3.90 19.30 3.07
N VAL A 212 -2.76 18.75 3.51
CA VAL A 212 -2.33 18.82 4.89
C VAL A 212 -0.89 19.32 4.94
N GLN A 213 -0.67 20.43 5.63
CA GLN A 213 0.66 20.98 5.85
C GLN A 213 1.42 20.14 6.87
N LEU A 214 2.71 19.89 6.61
CA LEU A 214 3.59 19.23 7.55
C LEU A 214 3.91 20.15 8.72
N THR A 215 4.05 19.58 9.92
CA THR A 215 4.44 20.36 11.11
C THR A 215 5.86 20.91 10.97
N GLU A 216 6.76 20.11 10.41
CA GLU A 216 8.13 20.48 10.08
C GLU A 216 8.44 20.12 8.62
N PRO A 217 9.25 20.93 7.91
CA PRO A 217 9.65 20.61 6.54
C PRO A 217 10.55 19.37 6.49
N VAL A 218 10.36 18.53 5.46
CA VAL A 218 11.20 17.34 5.23
C VAL A 218 12.16 17.58 4.09
N TYR A 219 13.44 17.74 4.41
CA TYR A 219 14.47 18.01 3.43
C TYR A 219 14.86 16.78 2.60
N THR A 220 15.05 16.96 1.29
CA THR A 220 15.28 15.87 0.35
C THR A 220 16.74 15.67 -0.07
N HIS A 221 17.68 16.33 0.62
CA HIS A 221 19.14 16.17 0.37
C HIS A 221 19.70 14.81 0.78
N LEU A 222 18.99 14.08 1.65
CA LEU A 222 19.38 12.75 2.07
C LEU A 222 19.03 11.72 0.98
N PRO A 223 19.61 10.51 1.02
CA PRO A 223 19.19 9.42 0.14
C PRO A 223 17.69 9.20 0.20
N VAL A 224 17.09 8.78 -0.93
CA VAL A 224 15.64 8.71 -1.09
C VAL A 224 14.94 7.89 -0.01
N GLU A 225 15.56 6.79 0.43
CA GLU A 225 15.04 5.93 1.49
C GLU A 225 14.96 6.68 2.82
N THR A 226 15.94 7.54 3.09
CA THR A 226 16.08 8.23 4.37
C THR A 226 15.10 9.39 4.50
N TRP A 227 14.98 10.23 3.46
CA TRP A 227 14.03 11.33 3.53
C TRP A 227 12.58 10.83 3.43
N LEU A 228 12.30 9.73 2.71
CA LEU A 228 10.96 9.11 2.71
C LEU A 228 10.59 8.52 4.07
N LEU A 229 11.54 7.93 4.80
CA LEU A 229 11.32 7.53 6.20
C LEU A 229 11.01 8.73 7.10
N ASN A 230 11.76 9.83 6.94
CA ASN A 230 11.49 11.07 7.68
C ASN A 230 10.10 11.62 7.34
N PHE A 231 9.73 11.59 6.05
CA PHE A 231 8.41 11.97 5.57
C PHE A 231 7.31 11.10 6.16
N GLU A 232 7.47 9.78 6.20
CA GLU A 232 6.50 8.88 6.83
C GLU A 232 6.30 9.21 8.32
N SER A 233 7.39 9.49 9.06
CA SER A 233 7.28 9.91 10.45
C SER A 233 6.58 11.27 10.58
N GLU A 234 6.88 12.20 9.69
CA GLU A 234 6.36 13.57 9.74
C GLU A 234 4.89 13.65 9.31
N MET A 235 4.48 12.82 8.35
CA MET A 235 3.08 12.60 7.98
C MET A 235 2.26 12.24 9.22
N ARG A 236 2.67 11.20 9.97
CA ARG A 236 1.92 10.76 11.16
C ARG A 236 1.85 11.83 12.25
N LYS A 237 2.96 12.54 12.49
CA LYS A 237 3.01 13.66 13.45
C LYS A 237 2.07 14.79 13.03
N SER A 238 2.06 15.14 11.74
CA SER A 238 1.24 16.21 11.20
C SER A 238 -0.25 15.87 11.28
N VAL A 239 -0.65 14.63 10.96
CA VAL A 239 -2.04 14.17 11.14
C VAL A 239 -2.45 14.22 12.61
N ASN A 240 -1.61 13.72 13.53
CA ASN A 240 -1.87 13.82 14.98
C ASN A 240 -2.03 15.27 15.44
N PHE A 241 -1.12 16.16 15.02
CA PHE A 241 -1.14 17.57 15.37
C PHE A 241 -2.41 18.27 14.90
N VAL A 242 -2.85 18.00 13.67
CA VAL A 242 -4.08 18.56 13.11
C VAL A 242 -5.32 18.02 13.82
N ILE A 243 -5.36 16.72 14.16
CA ILE A 243 -6.43 16.14 15.00
C ILE A 243 -6.51 16.85 16.35
N ARG A 244 -5.37 17.08 17.02
CA ARG A 244 -5.33 17.79 18.31
C ARG A 244 -5.87 19.21 18.18
N GLN A 245 -5.43 19.96 17.17
CA GLN A 245 -5.94 21.31 16.92
C GLN A 245 -7.45 21.31 16.65
N ALA A 246 -7.94 20.35 15.88
CA ALA A 246 -9.35 20.19 15.58
C ALA A 246 -10.15 19.87 16.86
N LEU A 247 -9.62 19.02 17.74
CA LEU A 247 -10.24 18.67 19.03
C LEU A 247 -10.33 19.87 19.97
N ASP A 248 -9.26 20.66 20.09
CA ASP A 248 -9.22 21.87 20.93
C ASP A 248 -10.23 22.94 20.44
N ALA A 249 -10.40 23.05 19.12
CA ALA A 249 -11.33 23.99 18.52
C ALA A 249 -12.80 23.54 18.58
N PHE A 250 -13.07 22.23 18.68
CA PHE A 250 -14.42 21.66 18.63
C PHE A 250 -15.36 22.26 19.68
N THR A 251 -14.85 22.53 20.89
CA THR A 251 -15.65 23.11 21.99
C THR A 251 -15.87 24.62 21.86
N ARG A 252 -15.14 25.29 20.98
CA ARG A 252 -15.12 26.76 20.83
C ARG A 252 -15.89 27.25 19.61
N MET A 253 -16.28 26.35 18.71
CA MET A 253 -16.88 26.67 17.43
C MET A 253 -18.23 25.99 17.25
N LYS A 254 -19.08 26.55 16.39
CA LYS A 254 -20.28 25.87 15.95
C LYS A 254 -19.91 24.70 15.04
N ARG A 255 -20.50 23.52 15.28
CA ARG A 255 -20.23 22.27 14.55
C ARG A 255 -20.26 22.43 13.01
N THR A 256 -21.25 23.15 12.49
CA THR A 256 -21.41 23.41 11.05
C THR A 256 -20.31 24.28 10.44
N GLU A 257 -19.66 25.14 11.22
CA GLU A 257 -18.53 25.96 10.77
C GLU A 257 -17.21 25.20 10.94
N TRP A 258 -17.11 24.37 11.97
CA TRP A 258 -15.94 23.57 12.29
C TRP A 258 -15.64 22.50 11.23
N PHE A 259 -16.67 21.92 10.59
CA PHE A 259 -16.53 20.92 9.51
C PHE A 259 -15.73 21.37 8.28
N PHE A 260 -15.48 22.67 8.11
CA PHE A 260 -14.76 23.18 6.94
C PHE A 260 -13.43 23.84 7.30
N LYS A 261 -12.99 23.71 8.56
CA LYS A 261 -11.74 24.31 9.06
C LYS A 261 -10.55 23.36 9.08
N TYR A 262 -10.82 22.06 9.05
CA TYR A 262 -9.82 21.02 9.21
C TYR A 262 -9.97 19.99 8.09
N PRO A 263 -8.91 19.20 7.80
CA PRO A 263 -8.99 18.07 6.90
C PRO A 263 -10.04 17.05 7.36
N ALA A 264 -10.67 16.36 6.40
CA ALA A 264 -11.76 15.41 6.61
C ALA A 264 -11.40 14.31 7.61
N GLN A 265 -10.19 13.75 7.52
CA GLN A 265 -9.73 12.73 8.47
C GLN A 265 -9.72 13.25 9.92
N ALA A 266 -9.27 14.49 10.13
CA ALA A 266 -9.23 15.08 11.46
C ALA A 266 -10.64 15.32 12.01
N ILE A 267 -11.53 15.78 11.14
CA ILE A 267 -12.95 15.98 11.45
C ILE A 267 -13.60 14.67 11.88
N LEU A 268 -13.43 13.60 11.09
CA LEU A 268 -14.01 12.29 11.37
C LEU A 268 -13.48 11.69 12.69
N ALA A 269 -12.17 11.81 12.93
CA ALA A 269 -11.56 11.31 14.17
C ALA A 269 -12.09 12.06 15.40
N VAL A 270 -12.13 13.39 15.36
CA VAL A 270 -12.65 14.21 16.48
C VAL A 270 -14.15 13.99 16.68
N ASP A 271 -14.92 13.80 15.61
CA ASP A 271 -16.33 13.48 15.71
C ASP A 271 -16.55 12.15 16.48
N GLN A 272 -15.78 11.11 16.14
CA GLN A 272 -15.82 9.83 16.85
C GLN A 272 -15.36 9.93 18.31
N ILE A 273 -14.30 10.70 18.60
CA ILE A 273 -13.82 10.92 19.97
C ILE A 273 -14.89 11.60 20.81
N THR A 274 -15.49 12.67 20.29
CA THR A 274 -16.48 13.47 21.03
C THR A 274 -17.80 12.73 21.19
N TRP A 275 -18.21 11.96 20.18
CA TRP A 275 -19.36 11.06 20.28
C TRP A 275 -19.14 9.96 21.33
N THR A 276 -17.97 9.29 21.30
CA THR A 276 -17.60 8.25 22.28
C THR A 276 -17.65 8.79 23.69
N LEU A 277 -17.05 9.97 23.93
CA LEU A 277 -17.05 10.63 25.23
C LEU A 277 -18.48 11.00 25.68
N GLY A 278 -19.28 11.57 24.78
CA GLY A 278 -20.66 11.95 25.07
C GLY A 278 -21.53 10.75 25.45
N CYS A 279 -21.42 9.64 24.71
CA CYS A 279 -22.17 8.42 24.99
C CYS A 279 -21.71 7.78 26.31
N THR A 280 -20.41 7.72 26.56
CA THR A 280 -19.84 7.18 27.81
C THR A 280 -20.33 7.99 29.02
N ASN A 281 -20.31 9.33 28.93
CA ASN A 281 -20.81 10.19 30.00
C ASN A 281 -22.32 10.03 30.25
N ALA A 282 -23.11 9.75 29.19
CA ALA A 282 -24.54 9.49 29.32
C ALA A 282 -24.81 8.12 30.00
N LEU A 283 -24.06 7.09 29.61
CA LEU A 283 -24.15 5.75 30.19
C LEU A 283 -23.74 5.73 31.67
N ASP A 284 -22.71 6.47 32.04
CA ASP A 284 -22.15 6.50 33.41
C ASP A 284 -22.61 7.72 34.22
N ALA A 285 -23.75 8.33 33.84
CA ALA A 285 -24.35 9.41 34.62
C ALA A 285 -24.61 8.97 36.08
N LYS A 286 -24.62 9.91 37.01
CA LYS A 286 -24.84 9.62 38.44
C LYS A 286 -26.28 9.96 38.85
N GLY A 287 -26.99 8.97 39.43
CA GLY A 287 -28.33 9.15 40.02
C GLY A 287 -29.29 8.01 39.67
N SER A 288 -30.26 7.70 40.54
CA SER A 288 -31.23 6.62 40.28
C SER A 288 -32.10 6.95 39.06
N GLY A 289 -31.95 6.20 37.97
CA GLY A 289 -32.65 6.44 36.70
C GLY A 289 -32.06 7.58 35.84
N ALA A 290 -30.97 8.22 36.28
CA ALA A 290 -30.33 9.31 35.54
C ALA A 290 -29.69 8.82 34.23
N ASN A 291 -29.16 7.60 34.21
CA ASN A 291 -28.40 7.04 33.09
C ASN A 291 -29.31 6.84 31.88
N GLN A 292 -30.45 6.18 32.07
CA GLN A 292 -31.39 5.92 30.98
C GLN A 292 -31.87 7.23 30.34
N LYS A 293 -32.26 8.20 31.16
CA LYS A 293 -32.70 9.51 30.67
C LYS A 293 -31.57 10.26 29.96
N ALA A 294 -30.34 10.20 30.48
CA ALA A 294 -29.19 10.83 29.84
C ALA A 294 -28.87 10.20 28.47
N VAL A 295 -28.99 8.88 28.33
CA VAL A 295 -28.81 8.18 27.04
C VAL A 295 -29.92 8.58 26.04
N GLU A 296 -31.17 8.72 26.50
CA GLU A 296 -32.29 9.23 25.68
C GLU A 296 -32.07 10.69 25.23
N GLU A 297 -31.66 11.58 26.14
CA GLU A 297 -31.32 12.98 25.81
C GLU A 297 -30.12 13.05 24.84
N PHE A 298 -29.14 12.15 24.98
CA PHE A 298 -28.01 12.05 24.04
C PHE A 298 -28.46 11.53 22.67
N LEU A 299 -29.41 10.60 22.60
CA LEU A 299 -30.00 10.15 21.34
C LEU A 299 -30.68 11.30 20.59
N ASP A 300 -31.47 12.11 21.28
CA ASP A 300 -32.15 13.27 20.69
C ASP A 300 -31.13 14.27 20.13
N LYS A 301 -30.02 14.49 20.85
CA LYS A 301 -28.90 15.29 20.34
C LYS A 301 -28.30 14.70 19.06
N ASN A 302 -28.02 13.40 19.00
CA ASN A 302 -27.48 12.74 17.82
C ASN A 302 -28.41 12.87 16.60
N LYS A 303 -29.73 12.71 16.81
CA LYS A 303 -30.74 12.90 15.77
C LYS A 303 -30.73 14.32 15.22
N LYS A 304 -30.62 15.31 16.10
CA LYS A 304 -30.53 16.72 15.71
C LYS A 304 -29.25 17.01 14.93
N ASP A 305 -28.10 16.58 15.43
CA ASP A 305 -26.79 16.80 14.79
C ASP A 305 -26.75 16.15 13.39
N LEU A 306 -27.34 14.95 13.24
CA LEU A 306 -27.48 14.27 11.94
C LEU A 306 -28.41 15.04 10.99
N GLN A 307 -29.55 15.52 11.48
CA GLN A 307 -30.47 16.31 10.67
C GLN A 307 -29.83 17.62 10.19
N GLU A 308 -29.03 18.28 11.03
CA GLU A 308 -28.26 19.46 10.64
C GLU A 308 -27.24 19.13 9.53
N ALA A 309 -26.54 18.00 9.62
CA ALA A 309 -25.62 17.55 8.56
C ALA A 309 -26.36 17.24 7.24
N VAL A 310 -27.54 16.61 7.30
CA VAL A 310 -28.38 16.34 6.11
C VAL A 310 -28.89 17.64 5.48
N ILE A 311 -29.26 18.64 6.28
CA ILE A 311 -29.64 19.96 5.75
C ILE A 311 -28.44 20.64 5.09
N LEU A 312 -27.27 20.57 5.73
CA LEU A 312 -26.03 21.17 5.22
C LEU A 312 -25.63 20.57 3.87
N VAL A 313 -25.68 19.24 3.72
CA VAL A 313 -25.30 18.58 2.46
C VAL A 313 -26.26 18.87 1.32
N ARG A 314 -27.55 19.13 1.61
CA ARG A 314 -28.52 19.56 0.60
C ARG A 314 -28.30 20.99 0.10
N GLY A 315 -27.48 21.77 0.81
CA GLY A 315 -27.07 23.11 0.43
C GLY A 315 -26.01 23.13 -0.67
N GLN A 316 -25.48 24.34 -0.91
CA GLN A 316 -24.34 24.57 -1.80
C GLN A 316 -23.05 24.35 -1.02
N LEU A 317 -22.27 23.35 -1.42
CA LEU A 317 -20.98 22.96 -0.86
C LEU A 317 -20.03 22.64 -2.01
N ALA A 318 -18.74 22.93 -1.83
CA ALA A 318 -17.70 22.46 -2.73
C ALA A 318 -17.65 20.92 -2.75
N SER A 319 -17.00 20.34 -3.77
CA SER A 319 -16.96 18.88 -3.94
C SER A 319 -16.31 18.17 -2.74
N LEU A 320 -15.17 18.66 -2.24
CA LEU A 320 -14.50 18.13 -1.04
C LEU A 320 -15.36 18.27 0.22
N GLU A 321 -15.93 19.46 0.44
CA GLU A 321 -16.81 19.72 1.59
C GLU A 321 -18.01 18.76 1.61
N ARG A 322 -18.64 18.55 0.45
CA ARG A 322 -19.75 17.61 0.28
C ARG A 322 -19.33 16.17 0.56
N ALA A 323 -18.15 15.75 0.11
CA ALA A 323 -17.61 14.43 0.40
C ALA A 323 -17.36 14.21 1.90
N THR A 324 -16.84 15.23 2.60
CA THR A 324 -16.65 15.19 4.05
C THR A 324 -17.99 15.03 4.78
N VAL A 325 -18.99 15.84 4.42
CA VAL A 325 -20.31 15.80 5.06
C VAL A 325 -21.04 14.49 4.76
N ASN A 326 -20.97 13.97 3.52
CA ASN A 326 -21.51 12.65 3.18
C ASN A 326 -20.89 11.56 4.07
N THR A 327 -19.57 11.59 4.25
CA THR A 327 -18.86 10.62 5.08
C THR A 327 -19.28 10.71 6.55
N LEU A 328 -19.43 11.93 7.07
CA LEU A 328 -19.97 12.17 8.41
C LEU A 328 -21.39 11.67 8.59
N ILE A 329 -22.25 11.80 7.57
CA ILE A 329 -23.63 11.29 7.60
C ILE A 329 -23.62 9.76 7.70
N VAL A 330 -22.83 9.08 6.86
CA VAL A 330 -22.72 7.61 6.89
C VAL A 330 -22.31 7.11 8.28
N VAL A 331 -21.26 7.70 8.84
CA VAL A 331 -20.76 7.34 10.18
C VAL A 331 -21.76 7.75 11.27
N GLY A 332 -22.42 8.91 11.13
CA GLY A 332 -23.39 9.44 12.08
C GLY A 332 -24.69 8.65 12.15
N VAL A 333 -25.15 8.06 11.04
CA VAL A 333 -26.29 7.14 11.03
C VAL A 333 -26.00 5.92 11.88
N HIS A 334 -24.84 5.28 11.67
CA HIS A 334 -24.44 4.13 12.49
C HIS A 334 -24.29 4.51 13.97
N ALA A 335 -23.67 5.64 14.26
CA ALA A 335 -23.52 6.16 15.63
C ALA A 335 -24.88 6.39 16.32
N ARG A 336 -25.88 6.93 15.61
CA ARG A 336 -27.27 7.05 16.10
C ARG A 336 -27.87 5.69 16.39
N ASP A 337 -27.75 4.72 15.47
CA ASP A 337 -28.36 3.39 15.60
C ASP A 337 -27.82 2.60 16.80
N ILE A 338 -26.53 2.78 17.12
CA ILE A 338 -25.94 2.27 18.36
C ILE A 338 -26.66 2.85 19.57
N VAL A 339 -26.84 4.17 19.64
CA VAL A 339 -27.50 4.81 20.78
C VAL A 339 -28.99 4.40 20.86
N GLU A 340 -29.69 4.25 19.74
CA GLU A 340 -31.06 3.71 19.72
C GLU A 340 -31.12 2.30 20.30
N THR A 341 -30.15 1.46 19.97
CA THR A 341 -30.01 0.12 20.54
C THR A 341 -29.77 0.17 22.05
N LEU A 342 -28.88 1.06 22.52
CA LEU A 342 -28.61 1.23 23.95
C LEU A 342 -29.86 1.67 24.73
N VAL A 343 -30.66 2.59 24.18
CA VAL A 343 -31.95 3.01 24.78
C VAL A 343 -32.92 1.83 24.84
N LYS A 344 -33.07 1.10 23.74
CA LYS A 344 -33.99 -0.04 23.62
C LYS A 344 -33.65 -1.15 24.61
N GLU A 345 -32.37 -1.49 24.74
CA GLU A 345 -31.86 -2.54 25.64
C GLU A 345 -31.70 -2.03 27.08
N LYS A 346 -32.00 -0.75 27.36
CA LYS A 346 -31.87 -0.11 28.67
C LYS A 346 -30.45 -0.23 29.27
N SER A 347 -29.45 -0.11 28.40
CA SER A 347 -28.04 -0.12 28.80
C SER A 347 -27.73 1.12 29.63
N SER A 348 -27.17 0.91 30.82
CA SER A 348 -26.97 1.96 31.83
C SER A 348 -25.54 2.01 32.39
N SER A 349 -24.58 1.43 31.66
CA SER A 349 -23.17 1.42 32.02
C SER A 349 -22.31 1.32 30.77
N SER A 350 -21.14 1.98 30.78
CA SER A 350 -20.13 1.84 29.73
C SER A 350 -19.45 0.45 29.68
N ASP A 351 -19.67 -0.38 30.69
CA ASP A 351 -19.26 -1.79 30.71
C ASP A 351 -20.32 -2.72 30.08
N ALA A 352 -21.45 -2.19 29.57
CA ALA A 352 -22.45 -2.98 28.89
C ALA A 352 -21.92 -3.51 27.54
N PHE A 353 -22.16 -4.79 27.25
CA PHE A 353 -21.71 -5.44 26.01
C PHE A 353 -22.18 -4.70 24.75
N GLU A 354 -23.43 -4.20 24.73
CA GLU A 354 -23.98 -3.46 23.60
C GLU A 354 -23.22 -2.17 23.28
N TRP A 355 -22.58 -1.55 24.27
CA TRP A 355 -21.65 -0.45 24.05
C TRP A 355 -20.27 -0.96 23.68
N MET A 356 -19.78 -1.96 24.42
CA MET A 356 -18.41 -2.47 24.27
C MET A 356 -18.12 -3.09 22.90
N ARG A 357 -19.11 -3.66 22.24
CA ARG A 357 -18.94 -4.31 20.93
C ARG A 357 -18.60 -3.33 19.80
N ASN A 358 -18.82 -2.03 19.98
CA ASN A 358 -18.57 -1.01 18.95
C ASN A 358 -17.14 -0.46 19.04
N LEU A 359 -16.64 0.10 17.93
CA LEU A 359 -15.40 0.87 17.93
C LEU A 359 -15.60 2.20 18.68
N ARG A 360 -14.70 2.48 19.62
CA ARG A 360 -14.79 3.64 20.53
C ARG A 360 -13.45 4.34 20.59
N TYR A 361 -13.45 5.66 20.46
CA TYR A 361 -12.24 6.47 20.31
C TYR A 361 -12.04 7.32 21.57
N TYR A 362 -10.89 7.17 22.22
CA TYR A 362 -10.54 7.86 23.45
C TYR A 362 -9.27 8.67 23.23
N TRP A 363 -9.35 9.98 23.44
CA TRP A 363 -8.17 10.84 23.44
C TRP A 363 -7.49 10.81 24.81
N ASP A 364 -6.22 10.41 24.86
CA ASP A 364 -5.35 10.45 26.03
C ASP A 364 -4.57 11.78 26.02
N SER A 365 -5.01 12.73 26.83
CA SER A 365 -4.40 14.07 26.90
C SER A 365 -2.98 14.07 27.45
N GLU A 366 -2.59 13.07 28.24
CA GLU A 366 -1.21 12.97 28.78
C GLU A 366 -0.25 12.50 27.68
N LYS A 367 -0.68 11.50 26.90
CA LYS A 367 0.12 10.95 25.80
C LYS A 367 0.00 11.72 24.49
N ASN A 368 -1.00 12.61 24.36
CA ASN A 368 -1.40 13.25 23.10
C ASN A 368 -1.69 12.21 22.01
N ASP A 369 -2.42 11.15 22.38
CA ASP A 369 -2.65 9.99 21.51
C ASP A 369 -4.12 9.57 21.53
N CYS A 370 -4.56 8.89 20.47
CA CYS A 370 -5.92 8.38 20.32
C CYS A 370 -5.91 6.86 20.43
N LEU A 371 -6.62 6.35 21.44
CA LEU A 371 -6.82 4.92 21.67
C LEU A 371 -8.17 4.49 21.13
N VAL A 372 -8.17 3.54 20.20
CA VAL A 372 -9.38 2.93 19.65
C VAL A 372 -9.61 1.60 20.36
N ARG A 373 -10.78 1.44 20.99
CA ARG A 373 -11.15 0.23 21.74
C ARG A 373 -12.34 -0.46 21.09
N GLN A 374 -12.31 -1.77 21.05
CA GLN A 374 -13.45 -2.61 20.70
C GLN A 374 -13.43 -3.88 21.53
N THR A 375 -14.53 -4.21 22.20
CA THR A 375 -14.61 -5.28 23.20
C THR A 375 -13.50 -5.14 24.24
N SER A 376 -12.62 -6.13 24.38
CA SER A 376 -11.44 -6.13 25.25
C SER A 376 -10.15 -5.68 24.55
N THR A 377 -10.23 -5.27 23.28
CA THR A 377 -9.07 -4.91 22.46
C THR A 377 -8.84 -3.41 22.46
N GLU A 378 -7.57 -3.00 22.40
CA GLU A 378 -7.14 -1.61 22.34
C GLU A 378 -6.07 -1.47 21.24
N PHE A 379 -6.20 -0.43 20.43
CA PHE A 379 -5.26 -0.07 19.36
C PHE A 379 -4.90 1.40 19.48
N VAL A 380 -3.64 1.73 19.22
CA VAL A 380 -3.24 3.11 18.95
C VAL A 380 -3.69 3.47 17.54
N TYR A 381 -4.36 4.61 17.38
CA TYR A 381 -4.74 5.16 16.08
C TYR A 381 -3.47 5.37 15.23
N GLY A 382 -3.44 4.88 14.00
CA GLY A 382 -2.20 4.75 13.24
C GLY A 382 -1.68 6.04 12.60
N TYR A 383 -2.53 7.07 12.51
CA TYR A 383 -2.21 8.37 11.90
C TYR A 383 -1.65 8.29 10.46
N GLU A 384 -1.89 7.19 9.74
CA GLU A 384 -1.68 7.18 8.28
C GLU A 384 -2.59 8.25 7.66
N TYR A 385 -2.07 9.07 6.75
CA TYR A 385 -2.90 10.06 6.08
C TYR A 385 -3.83 9.37 5.06
N LEU A 386 -5.13 9.49 5.28
CA LEU A 386 -6.16 8.79 4.51
C LEU A 386 -6.89 9.68 3.49
N GLY A 387 -6.58 10.97 3.44
CA GLY A 387 -7.31 11.93 2.61
C GLY A 387 -8.79 12.04 2.99
N ASN A 388 -9.59 12.59 2.07
CA ASN A 388 -11.04 12.69 2.20
C ASN A 388 -11.73 11.44 1.64
N SER A 389 -11.29 10.27 2.12
CA SER A 389 -11.78 9.01 1.58
C SER A 389 -13.15 8.64 2.17
N PRO A 390 -14.07 8.08 1.34
CA PRO A 390 -15.39 7.68 1.80
C PRO A 390 -15.31 6.50 2.78
N ARG A 391 -16.32 6.42 3.65
CA ARG A 391 -16.53 5.31 4.59
C ARG A 391 -17.61 4.37 4.11
N LEU A 392 -17.42 3.07 4.37
CA LEU A 392 -18.40 2.04 4.09
C LEU A 392 -19.61 2.19 5.03
N VAL A 393 -20.82 1.98 4.50
CA VAL A 393 -22.02 1.89 5.32
C VAL A 393 -21.90 0.69 6.25
N ILE A 394 -21.98 0.94 7.56
CA ILE A 394 -21.85 -0.10 8.57
C ILE A 394 -23.21 -0.77 8.81
N THR A 395 -23.26 -2.09 8.63
CA THR A 395 -24.43 -2.94 8.80
C THR A 395 -24.15 -3.97 9.91
N PRO A 396 -25.16 -4.66 10.46
CA PRO A 396 -24.91 -5.72 11.45
C PRO A 396 -23.93 -6.82 10.96
N LEU A 397 -23.87 -7.05 9.64
CA LEU A 397 -22.93 -7.99 9.04
C LEU A 397 -21.48 -7.49 9.13
N THR A 398 -21.25 -6.22 8.76
CA THR A 398 -19.92 -5.61 8.78
C THR A 398 -19.44 -5.31 10.20
N ASP A 399 -20.34 -4.97 11.13
CA ASP A 399 -20.05 -4.88 12.57
C ASP A 399 -19.49 -6.18 13.13
N ARG A 400 -20.15 -7.30 12.83
CA ARG A 400 -19.69 -8.62 13.26
C ARG A 400 -18.32 -8.96 12.66
N CYS A 401 -18.08 -8.52 11.43
CA CYS A 401 -16.77 -8.62 10.80
C CYS A 401 -15.74 -7.81 11.59
N TYR A 402 -16.00 -6.54 11.91
CA TYR A 402 -15.10 -5.69 12.69
C TYR A 402 -14.69 -6.32 14.01
N ILE A 403 -15.67 -6.79 14.80
CA ILE A 403 -15.44 -7.47 16.07
C ILE A 403 -14.54 -8.69 15.89
N THR A 404 -14.78 -9.49 14.85
CA THR A 404 -13.98 -10.70 14.60
C THR A 404 -12.55 -10.35 14.19
N LEU A 405 -12.39 -9.33 13.34
CA LEU A 405 -11.09 -8.89 12.84
C LEU A 405 -10.25 -8.24 13.96
N THR A 406 -10.82 -7.33 14.75
CA THR A 406 -10.09 -6.73 15.88
C THR A 406 -9.73 -7.75 16.95
N LEU A 407 -10.62 -8.69 17.26
CA LEU A 407 -10.32 -9.81 18.15
C LEU A 407 -9.22 -10.71 17.59
N SER A 408 -9.20 -10.97 16.28
CA SER A 408 -8.15 -11.79 15.65
C SER A 408 -6.76 -11.17 15.83
N LEU A 409 -6.63 -9.86 15.64
CA LEU A 409 -5.38 -9.14 15.85
C LEU A 409 -4.93 -9.16 17.31
N HIS A 410 -5.86 -8.98 18.24
CA HIS A 410 -5.56 -9.09 19.68
C HIS A 410 -5.06 -10.48 20.07
N LEU A 411 -5.54 -11.52 19.40
CA LEU A 411 -5.08 -12.91 19.58
C LEU A 411 -3.82 -13.25 18.78
N HIS A 412 -3.21 -12.28 18.10
CA HIS A 412 -2.06 -12.48 17.21
C HIS A 412 -2.32 -13.50 16.10
N LEU A 413 -3.52 -13.45 15.52
CA LEU A 413 -3.96 -14.26 14.38
C LEU A 413 -4.36 -13.35 13.21
N GLY A 414 -4.46 -13.94 12.02
CA GLY A 414 -5.09 -13.27 10.89
C GLY A 414 -6.62 -13.33 10.92
N GLY A 415 -7.28 -12.54 10.07
CA GLY A 415 -8.73 -12.60 9.86
C GLY A 415 -9.10 -13.23 8.52
N ASN A 416 -10.19 -13.99 8.48
CA ASN A 416 -10.69 -14.63 7.25
C ASN A 416 -12.17 -14.30 7.00
N PRO A 417 -12.49 -13.14 6.41
CA PRO A 417 -13.81 -12.90 5.82
C PRO A 417 -14.07 -13.84 4.64
N ALA A 418 -15.07 -14.70 4.75
CA ALA A 418 -15.42 -15.70 3.74
C ALA A 418 -16.90 -15.65 3.36
N GLY A 419 -17.20 -15.76 2.07
CA GLY A 419 -18.58 -15.77 1.57
C GLY A 419 -18.67 -15.46 0.07
N PRO A 420 -19.88 -15.40 -0.51
CA PRO A 420 -20.10 -15.16 -1.94
C PRO A 420 -19.45 -13.87 -2.46
N ALA A 421 -19.27 -13.76 -3.78
CA ALA A 421 -18.81 -12.53 -4.41
C ALA A 421 -19.79 -11.37 -4.16
N GLY A 422 -19.28 -10.14 -4.02
CA GLY A 422 -20.10 -8.94 -3.81
C GLY A 422 -20.63 -8.74 -2.39
N THR A 423 -20.18 -9.52 -1.40
CA THR A 423 -20.65 -9.40 0.00
C THR A 423 -19.84 -8.43 0.87
N GLY A 424 -18.96 -7.64 0.26
CA GLY A 424 -18.21 -6.57 0.94
C GLY A 424 -16.99 -7.02 1.75
N LYS A 425 -16.40 -8.20 1.47
CA LYS A 425 -15.30 -8.78 2.27
C LYS A 425 -14.06 -7.88 2.33
N THR A 426 -13.57 -7.47 1.15
CA THR A 426 -12.37 -6.66 0.97
C THR A 426 -12.62 -5.23 1.44
N GLU A 427 -13.79 -4.69 1.11
CA GLU A 427 -14.23 -3.35 1.46
C GLU A 427 -14.38 -3.19 2.98
N THR A 428 -14.92 -4.19 3.67
CA THR A 428 -15.03 -4.19 5.14
C THR A 428 -13.65 -4.21 5.79
N THR A 429 -12.72 -5.03 5.29
CA THR A 429 -11.33 -5.06 5.80
C THR A 429 -10.63 -3.72 5.59
N LYS A 430 -10.78 -3.13 4.40
CA LYS A 430 -10.21 -1.81 4.09
C LYS A 430 -10.82 -0.70 4.96
N ASP A 431 -12.14 -0.70 5.16
CA ASP A 431 -12.80 0.31 6.00
C ASP A 431 -12.41 0.19 7.48
N LEU A 432 -12.20 -1.03 8.00
CA LEU A 432 -11.66 -1.22 9.35
C LEU A 432 -10.24 -0.64 9.47
N ALA A 433 -9.37 -0.87 8.48
CA ALA A 433 -8.03 -0.30 8.48
C ALA A 433 -8.06 1.24 8.46
N LYS A 434 -8.98 1.83 7.67
CA LYS A 434 -9.24 3.28 7.68
C LYS A 434 -9.72 3.76 9.05
N ALA A 435 -10.61 3.00 9.70
CA ALA A 435 -11.09 3.32 11.05
C ALA A 435 -9.94 3.40 12.06
N LEU A 436 -8.92 2.56 11.91
CA LEU A 436 -7.72 2.57 12.75
C LEU A 436 -6.58 3.44 12.20
N ALA A 437 -6.79 4.18 11.11
CA ALA A 437 -5.77 4.93 10.37
C ALA A 437 -4.49 4.14 10.09
N ARG A 438 -4.66 2.92 9.57
CA ARG A 438 -3.57 2.04 9.13
C ARG A 438 -3.61 1.90 7.62
N GLN A 439 -2.43 1.86 6.99
CA GLN A 439 -2.30 1.51 5.59
C GLN A 439 -2.76 0.06 5.37
N CYS A 440 -3.64 -0.17 4.40
CA CYS A 440 -4.12 -1.49 4.02
C CYS A 440 -3.84 -1.76 2.55
N VAL A 441 -2.88 -2.63 2.27
CA VAL A 441 -2.54 -3.05 0.92
C VAL A 441 -3.45 -4.19 0.50
N VAL A 442 -4.24 -3.98 -0.55
CA VAL A 442 -5.06 -5.05 -1.13
C VAL A 442 -4.26 -5.74 -2.21
N PHE A 443 -4.07 -7.05 -2.07
CA PHE A 443 -3.32 -7.86 -3.02
C PHE A 443 -4.25 -8.91 -3.63
N ASN A 444 -4.45 -8.86 -4.94
CA ASN A 444 -5.33 -9.79 -5.63
C ASN A 444 -4.59 -11.09 -5.97
N CYS A 445 -5.07 -12.21 -5.44
CA CYS A 445 -4.39 -13.49 -5.58
C CYS A 445 -4.76 -14.24 -6.87
N SER A 446 -3.75 -14.84 -7.50
CA SER A 446 -3.86 -15.71 -8.66
C SER A 446 -3.06 -17.00 -8.49
N ASP A 447 -3.21 -17.91 -9.45
CA ASP A 447 -2.46 -19.15 -9.60
C ASP A 447 -0.98 -18.92 -9.98
N GLN A 448 -0.61 -17.71 -10.41
CA GLN A 448 0.76 -17.34 -10.78
C GLN A 448 1.62 -16.87 -9.59
N ILE A 449 1.05 -16.84 -8.39
CA ILE A 449 1.77 -16.39 -7.19
C ILE A 449 2.74 -17.47 -6.73
N ASP A 450 4.00 -17.07 -6.54
CA ASP A 450 5.04 -17.90 -5.96
C ASP A 450 5.32 -17.53 -4.48
N TYR A 451 5.80 -18.50 -3.70
CA TYR A 451 6.12 -18.33 -2.28
C TYR A 451 7.26 -17.31 -2.06
N GLN A 452 8.19 -17.16 -3.02
CA GLN A 452 9.26 -16.17 -2.93
C GLN A 452 8.73 -14.75 -3.06
N MET A 453 7.76 -14.54 -3.95
CA MET A 453 7.07 -13.26 -4.10
C MET A 453 6.34 -12.90 -2.81
N MET A 454 5.62 -13.86 -2.24
CA MET A 454 4.90 -13.68 -0.98
C MET A 454 5.83 -13.43 0.21
N GLY A 455 6.97 -14.13 0.29
CA GLY A 455 7.99 -13.89 1.31
C GLY A 455 8.55 -12.46 1.25
N ARG A 456 8.89 -11.96 0.05
CA ARG A 456 9.30 -10.56 -0.14
C ARG A 456 8.18 -9.59 0.25
N PHE A 457 6.93 -9.86 -0.16
CA PHE A 457 5.79 -9.02 0.18
C PHE A 457 5.52 -8.97 1.70
N PHE A 458 5.55 -10.11 2.39
CA PHE A 458 5.44 -10.20 3.85
C PHE A 458 6.56 -9.44 4.56
N SER A 459 7.80 -9.53 4.07
CA SER A 459 8.93 -8.77 4.61
C SER A 459 8.67 -7.26 4.57
N GLY A 460 8.07 -6.76 3.48
CA GLY A 460 7.63 -5.37 3.36
C GLY A 460 6.52 -4.99 4.33
N LEU A 461 5.45 -5.79 4.36
CA LEU A 461 4.29 -5.56 5.24
C LEU A 461 4.70 -5.50 6.72
N VAL A 462 5.49 -6.48 7.17
CA VAL A 462 5.94 -6.60 8.56
C VAL A 462 6.85 -5.45 8.96
N GLN A 463 7.80 -5.07 8.12
CA GLN A 463 8.72 -3.97 8.44
C GLN A 463 8.01 -2.60 8.39
N ALA A 464 7.05 -2.43 7.48
CA ALA A 464 6.22 -1.23 7.39
C ALA A 464 5.16 -1.15 8.52
N GLY A 465 4.76 -2.29 9.09
CA GLY A 465 3.60 -2.37 9.99
C GLY A 465 2.27 -2.12 9.28
N ALA A 466 2.22 -2.43 7.99
CA ALA A 466 1.02 -2.27 7.16
C ALA A 466 0.09 -3.48 7.32
N TRP A 467 -1.18 -3.27 7.00
CA TRP A 467 -2.16 -4.35 6.88
C TRP A 467 -2.19 -4.85 5.43
N ALA A 468 -2.48 -6.14 5.27
CA ALA A 468 -2.70 -6.73 3.96
C ALA A 468 -4.03 -7.47 3.91
N CYS A 469 -4.80 -7.20 2.86
CA CYS A 469 -5.97 -7.96 2.49
C CYS A 469 -5.65 -8.76 1.22
N PHE A 470 -5.39 -10.05 1.37
CA PHE A 470 -5.18 -10.98 0.27
C PHE A 470 -6.54 -11.38 -0.29
N ASP A 471 -6.93 -10.70 -1.35
CA ASP A 471 -8.20 -10.93 -2.01
C ASP A 471 -8.14 -12.22 -2.83
N GLU A 472 -9.20 -13.01 -2.78
CA GLU A 472 -9.29 -14.26 -3.54
C GLU A 472 -8.18 -15.28 -3.21
N PHE A 473 -7.70 -15.30 -1.96
CA PHE A 473 -6.53 -16.06 -1.49
C PHE A 473 -6.57 -17.56 -1.84
N ASN A 474 -7.76 -18.13 -1.94
CA ASN A 474 -7.99 -19.51 -2.34
C ASN A 474 -7.84 -19.78 -3.86
N ARG A 475 -7.27 -18.85 -4.63
CA ARG A 475 -6.78 -19.07 -6.01
C ARG A 475 -5.32 -19.52 -6.06
N ILE A 476 -4.59 -19.39 -4.97
CA ILE A 476 -3.20 -19.82 -4.89
C ILE A 476 -3.16 -21.36 -4.84
N ASP A 477 -2.18 -21.92 -5.54
CA ASP A 477 -1.93 -23.35 -5.54
C ASP A 477 -1.66 -23.89 -4.13
N ILE A 478 -2.16 -25.08 -3.86
CA ILE A 478 -2.11 -25.69 -2.53
C ILE A 478 -0.67 -25.93 -2.02
N GLU A 479 0.26 -26.19 -2.94
CA GLU A 479 1.68 -26.35 -2.64
C GLU A 479 2.29 -25.04 -2.13
N VAL A 480 1.99 -23.93 -2.81
CA VAL A 480 2.44 -22.59 -2.43
C VAL A 480 1.79 -22.14 -1.11
N LEU A 481 0.49 -22.40 -0.93
CA LEU A 481 -0.23 -22.10 0.31
C LEU A 481 0.39 -22.79 1.53
N SER A 482 0.95 -23.99 1.35
CA SER A 482 1.61 -24.74 2.43
C SER A 482 2.89 -24.05 2.90
N VAL A 483 3.66 -23.47 1.97
CA VAL A 483 4.86 -22.67 2.30
C VAL A 483 4.45 -21.34 2.94
N ILE A 484 3.43 -20.66 2.39
CA ILE A 484 2.90 -19.42 2.94
C ILE A 484 2.42 -19.60 4.39
N ALA A 485 1.82 -20.75 4.72
CA ALA A 485 1.41 -21.06 6.08
C ALA A 485 2.61 -21.04 7.05
N GLN A 486 3.76 -21.58 6.65
CA GLN A 486 4.97 -21.56 7.46
C GLN A 486 5.56 -20.15 7.59
N GLN A 487 5.55 -19.37 6.51
CA GLN A 487 5.97 -17.98 6.51
C GLN A 487 5.11 -17.15 7.49
N LEU A 488 3.78 -17.22 7.37
CA LEU A 488 2.86 -16.53 8.27
C LEU A 488 3.00 -16.99 9.72
N LEU A 489 3.12 -18.30 9.97
CA LEU A 489 3.33 -18.82 11.32
C LEU A 489 4.58 -18.21 11.97
N THR A 490 5.70 -18.14 11.22
CA THR A 490 6.95 -17.54 11.69
C THR A 490 6.75 -16.07 12.10
N ILE A 491 5.99 -15.31 11.31
CA ILE A 491 5.68 -13.91 11.60
C ILE A 491 4.77 -13.80 12.83
N LEU A 492 3.67 -14.57 12.89
CA LEU A 492 2.71 -14.50 13.99
C LEU A 492 3.33 -14.93 15.33
N ASP A 493 4.23 -15.92 15.31
CA ASP A 493 5.00 -16.31 16.49
C ASP A 493 5.95 -15.19 16.94
N ALA A 494 6.56 -14.45 16.01
CA ALA A 494 7.36 -13.27 16.33
C ALA A 494 6.52 -12.13 16.94
N VAL A 495 5.29 -11.91 16.44
CA VAL A 495 4.32 -10.95 17.05
C VAL A 495 4.03 -11.37 18.49
N LYS A 496 3.67 -12.65 18.68
CA LYS A 496 3.28 -13.20 19.98
C LYS A 496 4.41 -13.15 21.01
N GLN A 497 5.64 -13.33 20.57
CA GLN A 497 6.85 -13.20 21.40
C GLN A 497 7.30 -11.74 21.59
N GLN A 498 6.62 -10.77 20.96
CA GLN A 498 6.93 -9.35 21.02
C GLN A 498 8.39 -9.04 20.60
N LEU A 499 8.88 -9.76 19.60
CA LEU A 499 10.22 -9.53 19.07
C LEU A 499 10.27 -8.18 18.34
N THR A 500 11.42 -7.50 18.41
CA THR A 500 11.68 -6.28 17.63
C THR A 500 12.38 -6.58 16.31
N HIS A 501 13.06 -7.73 16.23
CA HIS A 501 13.73 -8.27 15.05
C HIS A 501 13.63 -9.80 15.10
N PHE A 502 13.55 -10.44 13.95
CA PHE A 502 13.48 -11.91 13.85
C PHE A 502 14.03 -12.39 12.51
N GLU A 503 14.39 -13.67 12.45
CA GLU A 503 14.82 -14.32 11.21
C GLU A 503 13.59 -14.71 10.38
N PHE A 504 13.57 -14.30 9.12
CA PHE A 504 12.50 -14.57 8.17
C PHE A 504 13.12 -14.76 6.77
N GLU A 505 12.81 -15.90 6.13
CA GLU A 505 13.34 -16.25 4.80
C GLU A 505 14.88 -16.11 4.69
N GLY A 506 15.60 -16.46 5.77
CA GLY A 506 17.07 -16.40 5.87
C GLY A 506 17.66 -15.01 6.15
N ASN A 507 16.83 -13.99 6.38
CA ASN A 507 17.27 -12.63 6.70
C ASN A 507 16.75 -12.18 8.06
N VAL A 508 17.54 -11.40 8.80
CA VAL A 508 17.05 -10.75 10.03
C VAL A 508 16.36 -9.44 9.66
N ILE A 509 15.05 -9.38 9.85
CA ILE A 509 14.23 -8.21 9.52
C ILE A 509 13.65 -7.54 10.76
N LYS A 510 13.34 -6.25 10.65
CA LYS A 510 12.66 -5.50 11.70
C LYS A 510 11.21 -5.97 11.84
N MET A 511 10.74 -6.11 13.07
CA MET A 511 9.36 -6.45 13.39
C MET A 511 8.55 -5.21 13.76
N ASN A 512 7.43 -4.98 13.09
CA ASN A 512 6.42 -4.02 13.52
C ASN A 512 5.11 -4.75 13.83
N SER A 513 4.80 -4.91 15.12
CA SER A 513 3.64 -5.67 15.60
C SER A 513 2.28 -5.08 15.21
N ASN A 514 2.26 -3.90 14.58
CA ASN A 514 1.03 -3.31 14.03
C ASN A 514 0.58 -3.95 12.71
N CYS A 515 1.39 -4.83 12.12
CA CYS A 515 1.02 -5.54 10.89
C CYS A 515 -0.23 -6.41 11.10
N GLY A 516 -1.07 -6.51 10.07
CA GLY A 516 -2.30 -7.29 10.09
C GLY A 516 -2.46 -8.11 8.81
N PHE A 517 -2.86 -9.36 8.93
CA PHE A 517 -3.02 -10.28 7.79
C PHE A 517 -4.47 -10.71 7.67
N PHE A 518 -5.08 -10.41 6.52
CA PHE A 518 -6.46 -10.74 6.23
C PHE A 518 -6.53 -11.47 4.90
N ILE A 519 -7.32 -12.53 4.84
CA ILE A 519 -7.56 -13.28 3.62
C ILE A 519 -9.04 -13.23 3.30
N THR A 520 -9.40 -13.08 2.04
CA THR A 520 -10.79 -13.23 1.61
C THR A 520 -10.95 -14.50 0.81
N MET A 521 -12.08 -15.16 0.98
CA MET A 521 -12.41 -16.39 0.26
C MET A 521 -13.78 -16.33 -0.37
N ASN A 522 -13.88 -16.91 -1.56
CA ASN A 522 -15.13 -17.25 -2.25
C ASN A 522 -15.26 -18.78 -2.27
N PRO A 523 -15.90 -19.42 -1.27
CA PRO A 523 -16.06 -20.87 -1.24
C PRO A 523 -16.98 -21.37 -2.36
N GLY A 524 -16.72 -22.56 -2.90
CA GLY A 524 -17.62 -23.26 -3.83
C GLY A 524 -17.55 -22.80 -5.30
N TYR A 525 -16.63 -21.91 -5.65
CA TYR A 525 -16.37 -21.51 -7.05
C TYR A 525 -15.35 -22.44 -7.72
N ALA A 526 -15.46 -22.63 -9.04
CA ALA A 526 -14.49 -23.40 -9.81
C ALA A 526 -13.09 -22.77 -9.76
N GLY A 527 -12.04 -23.61 -9.73
CA GLY A 527 -10.65 -23.15 -9.61
C GLY A 527 -10.28 -22.62 -8.23
N ARG A 528 -11.02 -23.00 -7.18
CA ARG A 528 -10.73 -22.62 -5.79
C ARG A 528 -10.27 -23.81 -4.97
N THR A 529 -9.19 -23.63 -4.24
CA THR A 529 -8.64 -24.63 -3.32
C THR A 529 -9.29 -24.48 -1.94
N GLU A 530 -9.43 -25.60 -1.23
CA GLU A 530 -9.66 -25.52 0.21
C GLU A 530 -8.35 -25.16 0.91
N LEU A 531 -8.43 -24.31 1.93
CA LEU A 531 -7.25 -23.98 2.71
C LEU A 531 -6.78 -25.21 3.50
N PRO A 532 -5.46 -25.50 3.52
CA PRO A 532 -4.86 -26.47 4.42
C PRO A 532 -5.19 -26.19 5.90
N ASP A 533 -5.28 -27.24 6.74
CA ASP A 533 -5.69 -27.08 8.14
C ASP A 533 -4.68 -26.31 8.99
N ASN A 534 -3.38 -26.45 8.71
CA ASN A 534 -2.32 -25.66 9.33
C ASN A 534 -2.49 -24.16 9.03
N LEU A 535 -2.93 -23.81 7.83
CA LEU A 535 -3.21 -22.43 7.43
C LEU A 535 -4.51 -21.93 8.07
N LYS A 536 -5.58 -22.73 8.05
CA LYS A 536 -6.86 -22.39 8.72
C LYS A 536 -6.65 -22.04 10.19
N ALA A 537 -5.74 -22.73 10.89
CA ALA A 537 -5.43 -22.47 12.29
C ALA A 537 -4.84 -21.07 12.55
N LEU A 538 -4.24 -20.42 11.55
CA LEU A 538 -3.65 -19.08 11.65
C LEU A 538 -4.68 -17.96 11.52
N PHE A 539 -5.92 -18.27 11.09
CA PHE A 539 -6.93 -17.27 10.79
C PHE A 539 -8.23 -17.48 11.57
N ARG A 540 -8.87 -16.38 11.97
CA ARG A 540 -10.23 -16.39 12.52
C ARG A 540 -11.27 -16.18 11.42
N PRO A 541 -12.14 -17.17 11.13
CA PRO A 541 -13.12 -17.04 10.07
C PRO A 541 -14.32 -16.16 10.48
N VAL A 542 -14.86 -15.41 9.52
CA VAL A 542 -16.15 -14.71 9.64
C VAL A 542 -16.96 -14.86 8.36
N ALA A 543 -18.23 -15.27 8.50
CA ALA A 543 -19.11 -15.48 7.36
C ALA A 543 -19.75 -14.15 6.88
N MET A 544 -19.51 -13.81 5.61
CA MET A 544 -20.00 -12.63 4.90
C MET A 544 -21.01 -13.06 3.82
N MET A 545 -22.27 -13.27 4.22
CA MET A 545 -23.26 -13.97 3.38
C MET A 545 -24.14 -13.06 2.51
N ILE A 546 -25.01 -12.25 3.11
CA ILE A 546 -25.95 -11.39 2.38
C ILE A 546 -25.91 -10.00 3.01
N PRO A 547 -25.44 -8.97 2.28
CA PRO A 547 -25.51 -7.58 2.73
C PRO A 547 -26.95 -7.10 2.89
N ASP A 548 -27.17 -6.16 3.81
CA ASP A 548 -28.45 -5.47 3.94
C ASP A 548 -28.54 -4.34 2.90
N TYR A 549 -28.94 -4.69 1.68
CA TYR A 549 -29.06 -3.72 0.58
C TYR A 549 -30.11 -2.65 0.83
N ALA A 550 -31.14 -2.94 1.63
CA ALA A 550 -32.18 -1.97 1.94
C ALA A 550 -31.62 -0.87 2.84
N LEU A 551 -30.92 -1.26 3.92
CA LEU A 551 -30.24 -0.31 4.80
C LEU A 551 -29.18 0.51 4.05
N ILE A 552 -28.40 -0.14 3.19
CA ILE A 552 -27.38 0.56 2.39
C ILE A 552 -28.03 1.59 1.46
N ALA A 553 -29.10 1.22 0.75
CA ALA A 553 -29.80 2.12 -0.18
C ALA A 553 -30.59 3.25 0.52
N GLU A 554 -30.95 3.09 1.80
CA GLU A 554 -31.58 4.15 2.59
C GLU A 554 -30.57 5.23 3.01
N ILE A 555 -29.33 4.80 3.28
CA ILE A 555 -28.25 5.68 3.77
C ILE A 555 -27.55 6.42 2.63
N MET A 556 -27.41 5.77 1.47
CA MET A 556 -26.85 6.36 0.24
C MET A 556 -27.86 7.26 -0.47
#